data_AF-A0A6A5Y9B3-F1
#
_entry.id   AF-A0A6A5Y9B3-F1
#
_cell.length_a   1.000
_cell.length_b   1.000
_cell.length_c   1.000
_cell.angle_alpha   90.00
_cell.angle_beta   90.00
_cell.angle_gamma   90.00
#
_symmetry.space_group_name_H-M   'P 1'
#
loop_
_entity.id
_entity.type
_entity.pdbx_description
1 polymer ?
#
loop_
_entity_poly.entity_id
_entity_poly.type
_entity_poly.pdbx_seq_one_letter_code
_entity_poly.pdbx_strand_id
1 'polypeptide(L)'
;MESWYDILPNFSFNVRKHICQQAQPPTETPPCSACSFILDTERNPYAGGQNTVFALRDHAGKEICMRIQHSPTEGSSYVLEKEVNFRKAIESAGVSGFQKVIGCATRGNDLIPAPFITLE
;
A
#
# COMPACT_ATOMS: atom_id res chain seq x y z
N MET A 1 24.21 6.82 6.97
CA MET A 1 22.77 7.01 6.68
C MET A 1 22.55 6.28 5.36
N GLU A 2 22.23 5.00 5.43
CA GLU A 2 22.10 4.18 4.23
C GLU A 2 20.85 4.61 3.47
N SER A 3 21.00 4.71 2.15
CA SER A 3 19.93 5.09 1.23
C SER A 3 18.93 3.95 1.18
N TRP A 4 17.64 4.21 1.43
CA TRP A 4 16.57 3.22 1.33
C TRP A 4 16.52 2.49 -0.02
N TYR A 5 17.16 3.06 -1.06
CA TYR A 5 17.34 2.43 -2.36
C TYR A 5 18.09 1.09 -2.29
N ASP A 6 18.97 0.88 -1.31
CA ASP A 6 19.73 -0.37 -1.15
C ASP A 6 18.89 -1.51 -0.53
N ILE A 7 17.64 -1.24 -0.12
CA ILE A 7 16.71 -2.20 0.52
C ILE A 7 15.56 -2.60 -0.45
N LEU A 8 15.47 -1.97 -1.62
CA LEU A 8 14.35 -2.09 -2.56
C LEU A 8 13.96 -3.51 -3.00
N PRO A 9 14.88 -4.45 -3.26
CA PRO A 9 14.50 -5.79 -3.71
C PRO A 9 13.63 -6.54 -2.69
N ASN A 10 13.95 -6.38 -1.40
CA ASN A 10 13.19 -7.00 -0.31
C ASN A 10 11.89 -6.24 -0.03
N PHE A 11 11.86 -4.93 -0.29
CA PHE A 11 10.72 -4.09 0.00
C PHE A 11 9.55 -4.33 -0.98
N SER A 12 9.83 -4.39 -2.29
CA SER A 12 8.82 -4.73 -3.30
C SER A 12 8.27 -6.15 -3.11
N PHE A 13 9.10 -7.10 -2.65
CA PHE A 13 8.62 -8.43 -2.25
C PHE A 13 7.61 -8.35 -1.11
N ASN A 14 7.91 -7.59 -0.05
CA ASN A 14 7.01 -7.42 1.10
C ASN A 14 5.70 -6.73 0.73
N VAL A 15 5.75 -5.71 -0.14
CA VAL A 15 4.55 -5.05 -0.68
C VAL A 15 3.67 -6.04 -1.44
N ARG A 16 4.25 -6.80 -2.38
CA ARG A 16 3.51 -7.83 -3.12
C ARG A 16 2.89 -8.86 -2.18
N LYS A 17 3.68 -9.37 -1.24
CA LYS A 17 3.22 -10.35 -0.24
C LYS A 17 2.05 -9.81 0.58
N HIS A 18 2.12 -8.57 1.05
CA HIS A 18 1.06 -7.94 1.82
C HIS A 18 -0.25 -7.82 1.03
N ILE A 19 -0.19 -7.30 -0.19
CA ILE A 19 -1.38 -7.14 -1.05
C ILE A 19 -1.99 -8.51 -1.40
N CYS A 20 -1.17 -9.49 -1.75
CA CYS A 20 -1.68 -10.82 -2.07
C CYS A 20 -2.35 -11.51 -0.88
N GLN A 21 -1.85 -11.31 0.35
CA GLN A 21 -2.45 -11.86 1.56
C GLN A 21 -3.78 -11.19 1.93
N GLN A 22 -3.95 -9.89 1.61
CA GLN A 22 -5.22 -9.19 1.85
C GLN A 22 -6.33 -9.60 0.89
N ALA A 23 -5.97 -10.14 -0.28
CA ALA A 23 -6.93 -10.42 -1.34
C ALA A 23 -7.62 -11.80 -1.23
N GLN A 24 -7.18 -12.73 -0.37
CA GLN A 24 -7.72 -14.10 -0.29
C GLN A 24 -8.82 -14.34 0.77
N PRO A 25 -9.83 -15.18 0.44
CA PRO A 25 -10.24 -16.34 1.24
C PRO A 25 -9.52 -17.62 0.76
N PRO A 26 -9.53 -18.72 1.55
CA PRO A 26 -8.56 -19.80 1.44
C PRO A 26 -8.83 -20.69 0.23
N THR A 27 -7.94 -20.73 -0.76
CA THR A 27 -7.85 -21.87 -1.69
C THR A 27 -6.47 -21.93 -2.31
N GLU A 28 -5.70 -22.91 -1.82
CA GLU A 28 -4.56 -23.72 -2.32
C GLU A 28 -3.62 -23.22 -3.45
N THR A 29 -3.73 -21.99 -3.91
CA THR A 29 -2.77 -21.39 -4.83
C THR A 29 -1.74 -20.63 -4.00
N PRO A 30 -0.43 -20.82 -4.18
CA PRO A 30 0.57 -20.04 -3.47
C PRO A 30 0.32 -18.54 -3.75
N PRO A 31 -0.08 -17.74 -2.75
CA PRO A 31 -0.73 -16.44 -3.00
C PRO A 31 0.18 -15.40 -3.68
N CYS A 32 1.50 -15.60 -3.68
CA CYS A 32 2.45 -14.52 -3.99
C CYS A 32 2.76 -14.34 -5.49
N SER A 33 2.44 -15.30 -6.37
CA SER A 33 2.74 -15.18 -7.82
C SER A 33 1.63 -14.50 -8.63
N ALA A 34 0.42 -14.38 -8.08
CA ALA A 34 -0.75 -13.88 -8.82
C ALA A 34 -0.88 -12.35 -8.82
N CYS A 35 -0.31 -11.65 -7.83
CA CYS A 35 -0.26 -10.18 -7.87
C CYS A 35 0.98 -9.72 -8.63
N SER A 36 0.80 -8.71 -9.49
CA SER A 36 1.86 -8.15 -10.30
C SER A 36 1.96 -6.65 -10.08
N PHE A 37 3.17 -6.11 -10.08
CA PHE A 37 3.32 -4.65 -10.13
C PHE A 37 2.93 -4.16 -11.51
N ILE A 38 2.24 -3.02 -11.54
CA ILE A 38 1.94 -2.31 -12.77
C ILE A 38 2.82 -1.06 -12.85
N LEU A 39 3.01 -0.56 -14.07
CA LEU A 39 3.77 0.66 -14.36
C LEU A 39 5.23 0.63 -13.84
N ASP A 40 5.86 -0.55 -13.80
CA ASP A 40 7.25 -0.75 -13.33
C ASP A 40 7.52 -0.28 -11.88
N THR A 41 6.47 -0.13 -11.06
CA THR A 41 6.61 0.36 -9.69
C THR A 41 7.34 -0.61 -8.75
N GLU A 42 7.63 -1.85 -9.19
CA GLU A 42 8.52 -2.77 -8.47
C GLU A 42 9.97 -2.28 -8.40
N ARG A 43 10.44 -1.61 -9.45
CA ARG A 43 11.81 -1.10 -9.58
C ARG A 43 11.87 0.40 -9.34
N ASN A 44 10.84 1.10 -9.81
CA ASN A 44 10.76 2.55 -9.82
C ASN A 44 9.43 3.01 -9.20
N PRO A 45 9.24 2.88 -7.87
CA PRO A 45 8.03 3.37 -7.23
C PRO A 45 7.91 4.88 -7.35
N TYR A 46 6.67 5.39 -7.42
CA TYR A 46 6.45 6.83 -7.56
C TYR A 46 6.69 7.58 -6.26
N ALA A 47 7.17 8.82 -6.38
CA ALA A 47 7.23 9.76 -5.27
C ALA A 47 5.88 10.49 -5.12
N GLY A 48 5.17 10.19 -4.04
CA GLY A 48 3.91 10.83 -3.64
C GLY A 48 4.10 11.78 -2.46
N GLY A 49 4.99 12.76 -2.62
CA GLY A 49 5.43 13.66 -1.54
C GLY A 49 6.20 12.89 -0.45
N GLN A 50 5.61 12.76 0.74
CA GLN A 50 6.19 12.00 1.86
C GLN A 50 5.96 10.48 1.74
N ASN A 51 5.39 10.01 0.63
CA ASN A 51 5.07 8.61 0.39
C ASN A 51 5.86 8.05 -0.78
N THR A 52 6.29 6.80 -0.64
CA THR A 52 6.63 5.91 -1.75
C THR A 52 5.35 5.21 -2.18
N VAL A 53 5.06 5.24 -3.48
CA VAL A 53 3.80 4.73 -4.03
C VAL A 53 4.06 3.55 -4.94
N PHE A 54 3.42 2.43 -4.63
CA PHE A 54 3.42 1.22 -5.43
C PHE A 54 2.05 1.02 -6.07
N ALA A 55 2.05 0.58 -7.31
CA ALA A 55 0.84 0.23 -8.04
C ALA A 55 0.89 -1.27 -8.38
N LEU A 56 -0.13 -2.01 -7.97
CA LEU A 56 -0.22 -3.45 -8.17
C LEU A 56 -1.55 -3.80 -8.81
N ARG A 57 -1.59 -4.92 -9.51
CA ARG A 57 -2.81 -5.63 -9.85
C ARG A 57 -2.89 -6.88 -8.99
N ASP A 58 -3.99 -7.06 -8.27
CA ASP A 58 -4.22 -8.26 -7.47
C ASP A 58 -4.63 -9.45 -8.33
N HIS A 59 -4.81 -10.61 -7.70
CA HIS A 59 -5.21 -11.86 -8.38
C HIS A 59 -6.62 -11.80 -9.00
N ALA A 60 -7.49 -10.90 -8.54
CA ALA A 60 -8.83 -10.67 -9.09
C ALA A 60 -8.83 -9.63 -10.23
N GLY A 61 -7.65 -9.10 -10.59
CA GLY A 61 -7.49 -8.08 -11.62
C GLY A 61 -7.74 -6.65 -11.14
N LYS A 62 -7.94 -6.43 -9.84
CA LYS A 62 -8.16 -5.10 -9.27
C LYS A 62 -6.86 -4.32 -9.20
N GLU A 63 -6.92 -3.05 -9.56
CA GLU A 63 -5.78 -2.14 -9.46
C GLU A 63 -5.72 -1.55 -8.05
N ILE A 64 -4.60 -1.79 -7.39
CA ILE A 64 -4.37 -1.44 -6.00
C ILE A 64 -3.22 -0.45 -5.93
N CYS A 65 -3.45 0.67 -5.25
CA CYS A 65 -2.44 1.65 -4.92
C CYS A 65 -2.04 1.51 -3.45
N MET A 66 -0.76 1.26 -3.19
CA MET A 66 -0.22 1.24 -1.84
C MET A 66 0.70 2.44 -1.64
N ARG A 67 0.41 3.26 -0.63
CA ARG A 67 1.20 4.43 -0.24
C ARG A 67 1.86 4.17 1.10
N ILE A 68 3.19 4.21 1.14
CA ILE A 68 3.99 3.94 2.34
C ILE A 68 4.83 5.17 2.64
N GLN A 69 4.85 5.62 3.90
CA GLN A 69 5.66 6.79 4.27
C GLN A 69 7.14 6.42 4.40
N HIS A 70 8.01 7.13 3.67
CA HIS A 70 9.45 6.83 3.64
C HIS A 70 10.26 7.50 4.77
N SER A 71 9.70 8.53 5.41
CA SER A 71 10.33 9.23 6.54
C SER A 71 9.30 9.51 7.65
N PRO A 72 8.79 8.46 8.33
CA PRO A 72 7.74 8.64 9.32
C PRO A 72 8.22 9.46 10.52
N THR A 73 7.38 10.39 10.95
CA THR A 73 7.54 11.21 12.16
C THR A 73 6.47 10.84 13.18
N GLU A 74 6.51 11.41 14.39
CA GLU A 74 5.42 11.22 15.36
C GLU A 74 4.05 11.66 14.78
N GLY A 75 4.03 12.71 13.95
CA GLY A 75 2.82 13.23 13.30
C GLY A 75 2.28 12.34 12.18
N SER A 76 3.10 11.44 11.63
CA SER A 76 2.74 10.58 10.50
C SER A 76 1.53 9.70 10.75
N SER A 77 1.49 9.09 11.94
CA SER A 77 0.37 8.21 12.35
C SER A 77 -0.93 8.99 12.42
N TYR A 78 -0.88 10.20 13.01
CA TYR A 78 -2.03 11.08 13.15
C TYR A 78 -2.57 11.54 11.80
N VAL A 79 -1.70 11.97 10.90
CA VAL A 79 -2.08 12.42 9.55
C VAL A 79 -2.73 11.27 8.76
N LEU A 80 -2.14 10.08 8.82
CA LEU A 80 -2.68 8.89 8.15
C LEU A 80 -4.06 8.50 8.71
N GLU A 81 -4.22 8.51 10.03
CA GLU A 81 -5.51 8.23 10.68
C GLU A 81 -6.59 9.24 10.24
N LYS A 82 -6.25 10.53 10.19
CA LYS A 82 -7.16 11.56 9.68
C LYS A 82 -7.50 11.34 8.21
N GLU A 83 -6.52 11.02 7.36
CA GLU A 83 -6.75 10.71 5.95
C GLU A 83 -7.73 9.52 5.78
N VAL A 84 -7.52 8.42 6.50
CA VAL A 84 -8.41 7.25 6.47
C VAL A 84 -9.84 7.62 6.87
N ASN A 85 -10.00 8.41 7.94
CA ASN A 85 -11.31 8.85 8.41
C ASN A 85 -12.03 9.73 7.38
N PHE A 86 -11.31 10.68 6.74
CA PHE A 86 -11.90 11.50 5.69
C PHE A 86 -12.30 10.68 4.47
N ARG A 87 -11.47 9.75 4.02
CA ARG A 87 -11.81 8.89 2.87
C ARG A 87 -13.04 8.01 3.13
N LYS A 88 -13.15 7.43 4.33
CA LYS A 88 -14.35 6.66 4.72
C LYS A 88 -15.60 7.53 4.76
N ALA A 89 -15.48 8.78 5.21
CA ALA A 89 -16.60 9.73 5.20
C ALA A 89 -17.01 10.11 3.77
N ILE A 90 -16.05 10.34 2.86
CA ILE A 90 -16.27 10.61 1.43
C ILE A 90 -17.00 9.42 0.77
N GLU A 91 -16.53 8.19 1.02
CA GLU A 91 -17.18 6.97 0.52
C GLU A 91 -18.62 6.85 1.04
N SER A 92 -18.83 7.07 2.34
CA SER A 92 -20.15 7.02 2.98
C SER A 92 -21.11 8.09 2.44
N ALA A 93 -20.59 9.21 1.97
CA ALA A 93 -21.36 10.28 1.32
C ALA A 93 -21.66 10.01 -0.17
N GLY A 94 -21.16 8.91 -0.73
CA GLY A 94 -21.35 8.55 -2.15
C GLY A 94 -20.63 9.49 -3.12
N VAL A 95 -19.60 10.21 -2.67
CA VAL A 95 -18.83 11.12 -3.52
C VAL A 95 -17.91 10.30 -4.42
N SER A 96 -18.09 10.43 -5.74
CA SER A 96 -17.28 9.73 -6.75
C SER A 96 -15.93 10.40 -6.97
N GLY A 97 -14.98 9.65 -7.58
CA GLY A 97 -13.65 10.16 -7.94
C GLY A 97 -12.56 9.95 -6.89
N PHE A 98 -12.87 9.34 -5.73
CA PHE A 98 -11.89 8.96 -4.72
C PHE A 98 -11.76 7.43 -4.65
N GLN A 99 -10.52 6.94 -4.57
CA GLN A 99 -10.26 5.52 -4.34
C GLN A 99 -10.72 5.09 -2.94
N LYS A 100 -11.28 3.88 -2.87
CA LYS A 100 -11.77 3.25 -1.64
C LYS A 100 -10.59 2.83 -0.77
N VAL A 101 -10.73 2.97 0.56
CA VAL A 101 -9.74 2.44 1.51
C VAL A 101 -9.99 0.95 1.73
N ILE A 102 -9.03 0.11 1.35
CA ILE A 102 -9.13 -1.34 1.55
C ILE A 102 -8.19 -1.86 2.66
N GLY A 103 -7.20 -1.07 3.05
CA GLY A 103 -6.29 -1.42 4.14
C GLY A 103 -5.50 -0.22 4.65
N CYS A 104 -5.06 -0.27 5.90
CA CYS A 104 -4.15 0.72 6.46
C CYS A 104 -3.45 0.18 7.71
N ALA A 105 -2.26 0.68 8.00
CA ALA A 105 -1.61 0.52 9.30
C ALA A 105 -0.92 1.83 9.68
N THR A 106 -1.32 2.43 10.80
CA THR A 106 -0.78 3.72 11.25
C THR A 106 0.66 3.62 11.76
N ARG A 107 1.11 2.42 12.13
CA ARG A 107 2.47 2.15 12.63
C ARG A 107 3.24 1.14 11.76
N GLY A 108 2.67 0.74 10.62
CA GLY A 108 3.18 -0.39 9.84
C GLY A 108 2.81 -1.76 10.42
N ASN A 109 3.43 -2.81 9.88
CA ASN A 109 3.31 -4.20 10.29
C ASN A 109 4.63 -4.96 10.07
N ASP A 110 4.63 -6.28 10.28
CA ASP A 110 5.82 -7.13 10.17
C ASP A 110 6.46 -7.16 8.76
N LEU A 111 5.68 -6.88 7.71
CA LEU A 111 6.17 -6.86 6.33
C LEU A 111 6.58 -5.44 5.89
N ILE A 112 5.80 -4.43 6.30
CA ILE A 112 6.00 -3.03 5.95
C ILE A 112 6.16 -2.24 7.27
N PRO A 113 7.40 -1.99 7.71
CA PRO A 113 7.70 -1.36 9.00
C PRO A 113 7.55 0.18 8.94
N ALA A 114 6.52 0.67 8.26
CA ALA A 114 6.23 2.09 8.11
C ALA A 114 4.72 2.32 7.97
N PRO A 115 4.19 3.50 8.34
CA PRO A 115 2.79 3.84 8.15
C PRO A 115 2.38 3.73 6.67
N PHE A 116 1.25 3.09 6.39
CA PHE A 116 0.77 2.91 5.02
C PHE A 116 -0.76 2.91 4.88
N ILE A 117 -1.22 3.17 3.66
CA ILE A 117 -2.60 3.00 3.21
C ILE A 117 -2.64 2.23 1.88
N THR A 118 -3.65 1.39 1.74
CA THR A 118 -3.95 0.63 0.53
C THR A 118 -5.31 1.09 -0.01
N LEU A 119 -5.35 1.39 -1.31
CA LEU A 119 -6.47 2.01 -2.00
C LEU A 119 -6.87 1.18 -3.24
N GLU A 120 -8.18 1.06 -3.51
CA GLU A 120 -8.79 0.47 -4.72
C GLU A 120 -9.50 1.55 -5.54
#